data_AF-A0A4Z0QRD1-F1
#
_entry.id   AF-A0A4Z0QRD1-F1
#
_cell.length_a   1.000
_cell.length_b   1.000
_cell.length_c   1.000
_cell.angle_alpha   90.00
_cell.angle_beta   90.00
_cell.angle_gamma   90.00
#
_symmetry.space_group_name_H-M   'P 1'
#
loop_
_entity.id
_entity.type
_entity.pdbx_description
1 polymer ?
#
loop_
_entity_poly.entity_id
_entity_poly.type
_entity_poly.pdbx_seq_one_letter_code
_entity_poly.pdbx_strand_id
1 'polypeptide(L)'
;MDQARYQEIAIDIAHAITMGEYHEGEKIHGRSTLAGRYNVSPETIRRAIAILQNVGVVMVSQGVGITVTSKSLAEKFTKSFNQKGEIQVFLEDLKSLMDQRRENDLKIEHHLNKMRGYAERIMSRWLDVGEIKLEKASSAIGKTLQELRIRERTGTTIIAVVRDGFEHFSPEAGFVLQAEDVLLVAGSAEGQVQLTQLIT
;
A
#
# COMPACT_ATOMS: atom_id res chain seq x y z
N MET A 1 10.41 -22.72 10.77
CA MET A 1 11.14 -23.98 11.06
C MET A 1 10.63 -24.51 12.37
N ASP A 2 10.33 -25.81 12.41
CA ASP A 2 9.59 -26.50 13.47
C ASP A 2 10.22 -26.28 14.85
N GLN A 3 9.46 -25.71 15.79
CA GLN A 3 9.90 -25.52 17.17
C GLN A 3 10.08 -26.90 17.78
N ALA A 4 11.30 -27.25 18.16
CA ALA A 4 11.56 -28.62 18.58
C ALA A 4 10.86 -28.90 19.92
N ARG A 5 10.04 -29.96 19.98
CA ARG A 5 9.16 -30.34 21.11
C ARG A 5 9.76 -30.21 22.52
N TYR A 6 11.06 -30.42 22.68
CA TYR A 6 11.74 -30.27 23.98
C TYR A 6 11.87 -28.81 24.45
N GLN A 7 11.87 -27.84 23.53
CA GLN A 7 11.91 -26.41 23.86
C GLN A 7 10.57 -25.96 24.44
N GLU A 8 9.45 -26.41 23.87
CA GLU A 8 8.10 -26.17 24.41
C GLU A 8 8.00 -26.68 25.85
N ILE A 9 8.46 -27.91 26.09
CA ILE A 9 8.45 -28.52 27.43
C ILE A 9 9.34 -27.72 28.41
N ALA A 10 10.49 -27.21 27.96
CA ALA A 10 11.34 -26.38 28.81
C ALA A 10 10.65 -25.06 29.21
N ILE A 11 9.93 -24.42 28.29
CA ILE A 11 9.17 -23.19 28.56
C ILE A 11 8.03 -23.47 29.52
N ASP A 12 7.29 -24.56 29.32
CA ASP A 12 6.16 -24.94 30.16
C ASP A 12 6.61 -25.22 31.60
N ILE A 13 7.73 -25.94 31.78
CA ILE A 13 8.32 -26.17 33.10
C ILE A 13 8.81 -24.85 33.72
N ALA A 14 9.46 -23.97 32.94
CA ALA A 14 9.86 -22.65 33.43
C ALA A 14 8.64 -21.81 33.87
N HIS A 15 7.56 -21.81 33.08
CA HIS A 15 6.29 -21.17 33.42
C HIS A 15 5.71 -21.69 34.73
N ALA A 16 5.65 -23.01 34.92
CA ALA A 16 5.17 -23.62 36.16
C ALA A 16 5.97 -23.14 37.39
N ILE A 17 7.30 -23.01 37.26
CA ILE A 17 8.16 -22.43 38.31
C ILE A 17 7.84 -20.95 38.54
N THR A 18 7.64 -20.15 37.49
CA THR A 18 7.28 -18.72 37.63
C THR A 18 5.91 -18.51 38.29
N MET A 19 4.92 -19.35 37.95
CA MET A 19 3.57 -19.32 38.49
C MET A 19 3.49 -19.81 39.94
N GLY A 20 4.57 -20.39 40.47
CA GLY A 20 4.65 -20.87 41.85
C GLY A 20 4.14 -22.30 42.05
N GLU A 21 4.02 -23.10 40.99
CA GLU A 21 3.74 -24.53 41.11
C GLU A 21 4.92 -25.30 41.72
N TYR A 22 6.14 -24.76 41.57
CA TYR A 22 7.35 -25.26 42.20
C TYR A 22 8.15 -24.11 42.81
N HIS A 23 8.66 -24.32 44.02
CA HIS A 23 9.45 -23.33 44.76
C HIS A 23 10.96 -23.59 44.61
N GLU A 24 11.78 -22.57 44.86
CA GLU A 24 13.24 -22.75 44.89
C GLU A 24 13.64 -23.78 45.96
N GLY A 25 14.52 -24.71 45.61
CA GLY A 25 14.90 -25.84 46.45
C GLY A 25 13.91 -27.02 46.41
N GLU A 26 12.74 -26.87 45.78
CA GLU A 26 11.75 -27.93 45.63
C GLU A 26 12.17 -28.92 44.54
N LYS A 27 11.80 -30.19 44.75
CA LYS A 27 12.06 -31.26 43.79
C LYS A 27 10.89 -31.40 42.81
N ILE A 28 11.21 -31.34 41.52
CA ILE A 28 10.28 -31.64 40.44
C ILE A 28 10.22 -33.16 40.24
N HIS A 29 9.09 -33.63 39.70
CA HIS A 29 8.92 -34.99 39.22
C HIS A 29 10.11 -35.49 38.37
N GLY A 30 10.44 -36.78 38.52
CA GLY A 30 11.54 -37.42 37.82
C GLY A 30 11.32 -37.50 36.30
N ARG A 31 12.42 -37.75 35.56
CA ARG A 31 12.43 -37.76 34.07
C ARG A 31 11.38 -38.70 33.45
N SER A 32 11.16 -39.88 34.03
CA SER A 32 10.17 -40.86 33.54
C SER A 32 8.73 -40.42 33.78
N THR A 33 8.46 -39.76 34.90
CA THR A 33 7.12 -39.23 35.23
C THR A 33 6.76 -38.06 34.31
N LEU A 34 7.71 -37.15 34.06
CA LEU A 34 7.52 -36.06 33.10
C LEU A 34 7.35 -36.59 31.68
N ALA A 35 8.09 -37.63 31.28
CA ALA A 35 7.94 -38.25 29.96
C ALA A 35 6.52 -38.79 29.74
N GLY A 36 5.94 -39.44 30.76
CA GLY A 36 4.55 -39.89 30.74
C GLY A 36 3.55 -38.73 30.69
N ARG A 37 3.74 -37.68 31.50
CA ARG A 37 2.84 -36.50 31.52
C ARG A 37 2.80 -35.77 30.17
N TYR A 38 3.96 -35.59 29.54
CA TYR A 38 4.07 -34.88 28.27
C TYR A 38 3.88 -35.79 27.04
N ASN A 39 3.67 -37.09 27.24
CA ASN A 39 3.58 -38.11 26.18
C ASN A 39 4.75 -38.03 25.18
N VAL A 40 5.99 -37.95 25.70
CA VAL A 40 7.22 -37.86 24.88
C VAL A 40 8.25 -38.89 25.33
N SER A 41 9.27 -39.10 24.50
CA SER A 41 10.40 -39.96 24.88
C SER A 41 11.17 -39.37 26.08
N PRO A 42 11.74 -40.21 26.97
CA PRO A 42 12.60 -39.76 28.07
C PRO A 42 13.79 -38.90 27.61
N GLU A 43 14.26 -39.14 26.38
CA GLU A 43 15.34 -38.36 25.77
C GLU A 43 14.91 -36.91 25.45
N THR A 44 13.64 -36.71 25.09
CA THR A 44 13.07 -35.36 24.87
C THR A 44 13.01 -34.57 26.17
N ILE A 45 12.59 -35.21 27.28
CA ILE A 45 12.63 -34.60 28.61
C ILE A 45 14.07 -34.31 29.04
N ARG A 46 15.01 -35.23 28.79
CA ARG A 46 16.43 -35.02 29.10
C ARG A 46 16.96 -33.77 28.42
N ARG A 47 16.63 -33.55 27.14
CA ARG A 47 16.99 -32.34 26.39
C ARG A 47 16.33 -31.07 26.94
N ALA A 48 15.05 -31.13 27.29
CA ALA A 48 14.33 -30.00 27.88
C ALA A 48 14.96 -29.55 29.22
N ILE A 49 15.22 -30.52 30.10
CA ILE A 49 15.86 -30.27 31.40
C ILE A 49 17.30 -29.80 31.24
N ALA A 50 18.06 -30.30 30.26
CA ALA A 50 19.42 -29.85 30.01
C ALA A 50 19.48 -28.36 29.66
N ILE A 51 18.49 -27.83 28.92
CA ILE A 51 18.43 -26.40 28.59
C ILE A 51 18.16 -25.56 29.83
N LEU A 52 17.19 -25.97 30.65
CA LEU A 52 16.90 -25.32 31.93
C LEU A 52 18.11 -25.38 32.88
N GLN A 53 18.85 -26.49 32.86
CA GLN A 53 20.06 -26.67 33.66
C GLN A 53 21.20 -25.76 33.20
N ASN A 54 21.41 -25.60 31.89
CA ASN A 54 22.44 -24.70 31.34
C ASN A 54 22.22 -23.24 31.73
N VAL A 55 20.95 -22.83 31.87
CA VAL A 55 20.58 -21.47 32.30
C VAL A 55 20.61 -21.33 33.83
N GLY A 56 20.70 -22.45 34.56
CA GLY A 56 20.71 -22.48 36.02
C GLY A 56 19.32 -22.42 36.65
N VAL A 57 18.25 -22.67 35.89
CA VAL A 57 16.87 -22.70 36.41
C VAL A 57 16.65 -23.93 37.29
N VAL A 58 17.23 -25.07 36.90
CA VAL A 58 17.13 -26.35 37.62
C VAL A 58 18.50 -27.03 37.74
N MET A 59 18.67 -27.90 38.73
CA MET A 59 19.81 -28.79 38.86
C MET A 59 19.37 -30.24 38.83
N VAL A 60 20.18 -31.09 38.20
CA VAL A 60 20.00 -32.54 38.23
C VAL A 60 21.07 -33.17 39.12
N SER A 61 20.65 -33.81 40.20
CA SER A 61 21.55 -34.51 41.14
C SER A 61 21.32 -36.02 41.09
N GLN A 62 22.40 -36.78 41.01
CA GLN A 62 22.35 -38.25 40.94
C GLN A 62 21.70 -38.81 42.21
N GLY A 63 20.65 -39.62 42.05
CA GLY A 63 19.89 -40.21 43.17
C GLY A 63 18.83 -39.30 43.82
N VAL A 64 18.78 -38.01 43.49
CA VAL A 64 17.89 -37.03 44.15
C VAL A 64 16.77 -36.52 43.23
N GLY A 65 17.03 -36.40 41.93
CA GLY A 65 16.04 -35.93 40.94
C GLY A 65 16.37 -34.56 40.38
N ILE A 66 15.34 -33.82 39.97
CA ILE A 66 15.44 -32.47 39.39
C ILE A 66 15.02 -31.48 40.48
N THR A 67 15.87 -30.51 40.81
CA THR A 67 15.59 -29.51 41.87
C THR A 67 15.56 -28.11 41.25
N VAL A 68 14.62 -27.27 41.64
CA VAL A 68 14.56 -25.87 41.20
C VAL A 68 15.67 -25.09 41.89
N THR A 69 16.50 -24.39 41.12
CA THR A 69 17.61 -23.59 41.65
C THR A 69 17.22 -22.13 41.80
N SER A 70 16.59 -21.54 40.78
CA SER A 70 16.12 -20.14 40.87
C SER A 70 14.87 -19.86 40.04
N LYS A 71 13.87 -19.29 40.70
CA LYS A 71 12.66 -18.73 40.09
C LYS A 71 12.98 -17.49 39.25
N SER A 72 13.89 -16.64 39.71
CA SER A 72 14.29 -15.42 38.97
C SER A 72 14.92 -15.73 37.61
N LEU A 73 15.67 -16.83 37.50
CA LEU A 73 16.24 -17.30 36.24
C LEU A 73 15.18 -17.93 35.35
N ALA A 74 14.17 -18.60 35.91
CA ALA A 74 13.02 -19.10 35.16
C ALA A 74 12.26 -17.95 34.47
N GLU A 75 12.02 -16.85 35.19
CA GLU A 75 11.35 -15.66 34.63
C GLU A 75 12.15 -15.02 33.48
N LYS A 76 13.48 -14.93 33.63
CA LYS A 76 14.37 -14.43 32.56
C LYS A 76 14.36 -15.36 31.34
N PHE A 77 14.39 -16.67 31.56
CA PHE A 77 14.35 -17.66 30.50
C PHE A 77 13.08 -17.53 29.66
N THR A 78 11.92 -17.50 30.32
CA THR A 78 10.61 -17.28 29.71
C THR A 78 10.54 -16.00 28.89
N LYS A 79 10.95 -14.86 29.47
CA LYS A 79 10.93 -13.57 28.77
C LYS A 79 11.82 -13.58 27.52
N SER A 80 13.02 -14.16 27.61
CA SER A 80 13.96 -14.23 26.49
C SER A 80 13.47 -15.10 25.33
N PHE A 81 12.67 -16.12 25.63
CA PHE A 81 12.12 -17.02 24.62
C PHE A 81 10.92 -16.36 23.91
N ASN A 82 10.02 -15.71 24.65
CA ASN A 82 8.89 -14.98 24.06
C ASN A 82 9.36 -13.83 23.16
N GLN A 83 10.40 -13.09 23.56
CA GLN A 83 10.97 -12.02 22.73
C GLN A 83 11.46 -12.50 21.36
N LYS A 84 12.02 -13.71 21.27
CA LYS A 84 12.42 -14.29 19.97
C LYS A 84 11.22 -14.57 19.07
N GLY A 85 10.11 -15.03 19.64
CA GLY A 85 8.86 -15.24 18.91
C GLY A 85 8.26 -13.91 18.42
N GLU A 86 8.22 -12.90 19.27
CA GLU A 86 7.71 -11.56 18.92
C GLU A 86 8.50 -10.93 17.77
N ILE A 87 9.84 -10.93 17.84
CA ILE A 87 10.69 -10.40 16.75
C ILE A 87 10.43 -11.13 15.44
N GLN A 88 10.22 -12.45 15.49
CA GLN A 88 9.94 -13.23 14.28
C GLN A 88 8.62 -12.81 13.63
N VAL A 89 7.56 -12.61 14.41
CA VAL A 89 6.27 -12.11 13.91
C VAL A 89 6.44 -10.71 13.31
N PHE A 90 7.14 -9.80 14.00
CA PHE A 90 7.42 -8.46 13.48
C PHE A 90 8.20 -8.47 12.16
N LEU A 91 9.17 -9.37 12.00
CA LEU A 91 9.94 -9.51 10.76
C LEU A 91 9.08 -10.04 9.60
N GLU A 92 8.14 -10.94 9.88
CA GLU A 92 7.19 -11.46 8.89
C GLU A 92 6.20 -10.36 8.44
N ASP A 93 5.67 -9.59 9.38
CA ASP A 93 4.81 -8.45 9.10
C ASP A 93 5.55 -7.38 8.27
N LEU A 94 6.78 -7.05 8.66
CA LEU A 94 7.61 -6.07 7.93
C LEU A 94 7.87 -6.53 6.49
N LYS A 95 8.17 -7.82 6.30
CA LYS A 95 8.37 -8.39 4.96
C LYS A 95 7.08 -8.26 4.12
N SER A 96 5.93 -8.59 4.70
CA SER A 96 4.63 -8.46 4.02
C SER A 96 4.36 -7.01 3.61
N LEU A 97 4.60 -6.04 4.50
CA LEU A 97 4.46 -4.61 4.21
C LEU A 97 5.41 -4.13 3.11
N MET A 98 6.65 -4.61 3.09
CA MET A 98 7.60 -4.29 2.03
C MET A 98 7.17 -4.83 0.66
N ASP A 99 6.65 -6.06 0.62
CA ASP A 99 6.13 -6.66 -0.61
C ASP A 99 4.89 -5.89 -1.12
N GLN A 100 3.98 -5.50 -0.23
CA GLN A 100 2.83 -4.65 -0.56
C GLN A 100 3.27 -3.28 -1.07
N ARG A 101 4.26 -2.64 -0.44
CA ARG A 101 4.80 -1.35 -0.91
C ARG A 101 5.34 -1.47 -2.34
N ARG A 102 6.10 -2.53 -2.62
CA ARG A 102 6.65 -2.77 -3.96
C ARG A 102 5.55 -2.96 -5.00
N GLU A 103 4.49 -3.69 -4.66
CA GLU A 103 3.34 -3.87 -5.56
C GLU A 103 2.62 -2.53 -5.82
N ASN A 104 2.46 -1.71 -4.79
CA ASN A 104 1.87 -0.38 -4.92
C ASN A 104 2.72 0.54 -5.79
N ASP A 105 4.05 0.53 -5.62
CA ASP A 105 4.96 1.32 -6.47
C ASP A 105 4.82 0.94 -7.95
N LEU A 106 4.72 -0.36 -8.27
CA LEU A 106 4.46 -0.82 -9.65
C LEU A 106 3.10 -0.37 -10.18
N LYS A 107 2.04 -0.40 -9.35
CA LYS A 107 0.71 0.12 -9.73
C LYS A 107 0.75 1.62 -10.00
N ILE A 108 1.46 2.39 -9.17
CA ILE A 108 1.65 3.83 -9.33
C ILE A 108 2.34 4.11 -10.68
N GLU A 109 3.45 3.44 -10.97
CA GLU A 109 4.16 3.61 -12.25
C GLU A 109 3.27 3.31 -13.46
N HIS A 110 2.47 2.25 -13.41
CA HIS A 110 1.52 1.90 -14.46
C HIS A 110 0.49 3.01 -14.69
N HIS A 111 -0.07 3.57 -13.63
CA HIS A 111 -1.03 4.67 -13.73
C HIS A 111 -0.40 5.96 -14.22
N LEU A 112 0.83 6.28 -13.79
CA LEU A 112 1.58 7.44 -14.28
C LEU A 112 1.87 7.31 -15.77
N ASN A 113 2.28 6.12 -16.24
CA ASN A 113 2.51 5.88 -17.67
C ASN A 113 1.24 6.05 -18.50
N LYS A 114 0.10 5.55 -18.01
CA LYS A 114 -1.21 5.79 -18.64
C LYS A 114 -1.55 7.28 -18.68
N MET A 115 -1.40 7.97 -17.55
CA MET A 115 -1.68 9.40 -17.43
C MET A 115 -0.83 10.22 -18.41
N ARG A 116 0.47 9.93 -18.51
CA ARG A 116 1.36 10.55 -19.51
C ARG A 116 0.85 10.32 -20.93
N GLY A 117 0.45 9.10 -21.28
CA GLY A 117 -0.13 8.81 -22.60
C GLY A 117 -1.44 9.56 -22.86
N TYR A 118 -2.30 9.73 -21.85
CA TYR A 118 -3.48 10.59 -21.96
C TYR A 118 -3.09 12.06 -22.15
N ALA A 119 -2.13 12.56 -21.38
CA ALA A 119 -1.66 13.93 -21.45
C ALA A 119 -1.02 14.23 -22.81
N GLU A 120 -0.18 13.35 -23.35
CA GLU A 120 0.39 13.47 -24.70
C GLU A 120 -0.70 13.52 -25.77
N ARG A 121 -1.72 12.66 -25.68
CA ARG A 121 -2.84 12.66 -26.63
C ARG A 121 -3.72 13.91 -26.51
N ILE A 122 -3.88 14.44 -25.29
CA ILE A 122 -4.57 15.70 -25.05
C ILE A 122 -3.74 16.85 -25.61
N MET A 123 -2.47 16.99 -25.22
CA MET A 123 -1.56 18.04 -25.71
C MET A 123 -1.40 18.02 -27.23
N SER A 124 -1.31 16.84 -27.85
CA SER A 124 -1.28 16.70 -29.30
C SER A 124 -2.55 17.23 -29.97
N ARG A 125 -3.72 17.19 -29.30
CA ARG A 125 -4.94 17.83 -29.79
C ARG A 125 -4.98 19.33 -29.50
N TRP A 126 -4.32 19.79 -28.44
CA TRP A 126 -4.17 21.22 -28.10
C TRP A 126 -3.16 21.94 -29.02
N LEU A 127 -2.18 21.25 -29.60
CA LEU A 127 -1.26 21.80 -30.61
C LEU A 127 -1.97 22.31 -31.87
N ASP A 128 -3.17 21.79 -32.16
CA ASP A 128 -4.04 22.24 -33.26
C ASP A 128 -5.12 23.22 -32.77
N VAL A 129 -4.94 23.84 -31.60
CA VAL A 129 -5.89 24.83 -31.05
C VAL A 129 -5.42 26.25 -31.33
N GLY A 130 -6.22 26.99 -32.07
CA GLY A 130 -6.04 28.41 -32.33
C GLY A 130 -7.02 29.28 -31.54
N GLU A 131 -6.65 30.54 -31.37
CA GLU A 131 -7.51 31.59 -30.82
C GLU A 131 -7.94 32.53 -31.95
N ILE A 132 -9.25 32.73 -32.12
CA ILE A 132 -9.79 33.66 -33.11
C ILE A 132 -10.75 34.62 -32.42
N LYS A 133 -10.39 35.91 -32.43
CA LYS A 133 -11.23 36.97 -31.89
C LYS A 133 -12.26 37.41 -32.93
N LEU A 134 -13.52 37.54 -32.51
CA LEU A 134 -14.59 38.10 -33.31
C LEU A 134 -14.51 39.62 -33.33
N GLU A 135 -14.13 40.16 -34.47
CA GLU A 135 -14.11 41.60 -34.72
C GLU A 135 -15.52 42.20 -34.68
N LYS A 136 -15.64 43.48 -34.31
CA LYS A 136 -16.95 44.16 -34.18
C LYS A 136 -17.77 44.21 -35.48
N ALA A 137 -17.10 44.11 -36.63
CA ALA A 137 -17.74 44.10 -37.95
C ALA A 137 -18.11 42.69 -38.44
N SER A 138 -17.84 41.66 -37.63
CA SER A 138 -18.03 40.26 -38.00
C SER A 138 -19.46 39.95 -38.44
N SER A 139 -19.57 39.28 -39.59
CA SER A 139 -20.86 38.76 -40.08
C SER A 139 -21.42 37.60 -39.25
N ALA A 140 -20.67 37.09 -38.28
CA ALA A 140 -21.07 35.99 -37.39
C ALA A 140 -21.76 36.48 -36.11
N ILE A 141 -21.67 37.77 -35.79
CA ILE A 141 -22.34 38.35 -34.62
C ILE A 141 -23.86 38.16 -34.73
N GLY A 142 -24.47 37.71 -33.64
CA GLY A 142 -25.90 37.44 -33.56
C GLY A 142 -26.34 36.10 -34.16
N LYS A 143 -25.42 35.34 -34.77
CA LYS A 143 -25.70 33.98 -35.26
C LYS A 143 -25.35 32.93 -34.22
N THR A 144 -26.04 31.81 -34.29
CA THR A 144 -25.73 30.61 -33.51
C THR A 144 -24.61 29.79 -34.14
N LEU A 145 -23.92 28.97 -33.34
CA LEU A 145 -22.93 28.02 -33.86
C LEU A 145 -23.52 27.04 -34.88
N GLN A 146 -24.79 26.64 -34.70
CA GLN A 146 -25.52 25.79 -35.64
C GLN A 146 -25.73 26.47 -36.99
N GLU A 147 -26.13 27.74 -37.01
CA GLU A 147 -26.34 28.51 -38.24
C GLU A 147 -25.04 28.69 -39.03
N LEU A 148 -23.92 28.88 -38.33
CA LEU A 148 -22.61 29.07 -38.94
C LEU A 148 -22.06 27.78 -39.57
N ARG A 149 -22.50 26.60 -39.09
CA ARG A 149 -22.06 25.27 -39.57
C ARG A 149 -20.53 25.16 -39.67
N ILE A 150 -19.84 25.69 -38.66
CA ILE A 150 -18.38 25.88 -38.66
C ILE A 150 -17.64 24.59 -39.02
N ARG A 151 -17.96 23.48 -38.36
CA ARG A 151 -17.30 22.19 -38.59
C ARG A 151 -17.49 21.65 -40.00
N GLU A 152 -18.69 21.76 -40.55
CA GLU A 152 -18.98 21.29 -41.92
C GLU A 152 -18.26 22.14 -42.97
N ARG A 153 -18.14 23.44 -42.72
CA ARG A 153 -17.58 24.40 -43.69
C ARG A 153 -16.07 24.52 -43.64
N THR A 154 -15.47 24.27 -42.48
CA THR A 154 -14.04 24.56 -42.22
C THR A 154 -13.28 23.37 -41.66
N GLY A 155 -13.96 22.29 -41.28
CA GLY A 155 -13.36 21.15 -40.57
C GLY A 155 -12.99 21.45 -39.11
N THR A 156 -13.16 22.68 -38.64
CA THR A 156 -12.78 23.09 -37.28
C THR A 156 -13.90 22.88 -36.25
N THR A 157 -13.54 22.74 -34.98
CA THR A 157 -14.50 22.60 -33.88
C THR A 157 -14.26 23.69 -32.84
N ILE A 158 -15.33 24.41 -32.47
CA ILE A 158 -15.28 25.38 -31.36
C ILE A 158 -15.24 24.59 -30.05
N ILE A 159 -14.15 24.74 -29.31
CA ILE A 159 -13.94 24.11 -27.99
C ILE A 159 -14.54 24.97 -26.89
N ALA A 160 -14.35 26.28 -26.98
CA ALA A 160 -14.86 27.24 -26.01
C ALA A 160 -15.06 28.62 -26.64
N VAL A 161 -15.93 29.42 -26.01
CA VAL A 161 -16.05 30.86 -26.28
C VAL A 161 -15.70 31.61 -25.01
N VAL A 162 -14.74 32.53 -25.09
CA VAL A 162 -14.37 33.41 -23.98
C VAL A 162 -15.04 34.77 -24.18
N ARG A 163 -15.85 35.18 -23.20
CA ARG A 163 -16.58 36.45 -23.20
C ARG A 163 -16.38 37.15 -21.87
N ASP A 164 -15.90 38.39 -21.88
CA ASP A 164 -15.65 39.19 -20.67
C ASP A 164 -14.78 38.47 -19.61
N GLY A 165 -13.85 37.63 -20.07
CA GLY A 165 -12.97 36.83 -19.21
C GLY A 165 -13.59 35.53 -18.66
N PHE A 166 -14.83 35.20 -19.02
CA PHE A 166 -15.49 33.93 -18.67
C PHE A 166 -15.41 32.94 -19.82
N GLU A 167 -14.98 31.71 -19.52
CA GLU A 167 -14.84 30.62 -20.48
C GLU A 167 -16.11 29.78 -20.55
N HIS A 168 -16.81 29.82 -21.68
CA HIS A 168 -17.93 28.94 -21.99
C HIS A 168 -17.42 27.70 -22.74
N PHE A 169 -17.07 26.66 -21.97
CA PHE A 169 -16.60 25.38 -22.52
C PHE A 169 -17.71 24.60 -23.23
N SER A 170 -17.36 24.00 -24.38
CA SER A 170 -18.25 23.17 -25.20
C SER A 170 -19.62 23.81 -25.43
N PRO A 171 -19.66 25.01 -26.03
CA PRO A 171 -20.88 25.74 -26.26
C PRO A 171 -21.88 24.90 -27.07
N GLU A 172 -23.15 24.95 -26.66
CA GLU A 172 -24.22 24.25 -27.37
C GLU A 172 -24.47 24.84 -28.76
N ALA A 173 -25.13 24.08 -29.63
CA ALA A 173 -25.38 24.48 -31.02
C ALA A 173 -26.14 25.81 -31.12
N GLY A 174 -27.00 26.12 -30.15
CA GLY A 174 -27.75 27.38 -30.06
C GLY A 174 -26.99 28.56 -29.46
N PHE A 175 -25.71 28.42 -29.13
CA PHE A 175 -24.92 29.51 -28.55
C PHE A 175 -24.75 30.65 -29.55
N VAL A 176 -25.19 31.86 -29.17
CA VAL A 176 -25.15 33.05 -30.01
C VAL A 176 -23.84 33.82 -29.79
N LEU A 177 -23.12 34.07 -30.89
CA LEU A 177 -21.87 34.83 -30.87
C LEU A 177 -22.10 36.33 -30.72
N GLN A 178 -21.24 36.98 -29.96
CA GLN A 178 -21.25 38.41 -29.69
C GLN A 178 -19.93 39.05 -30.14
N ALA A 179 -19.95 40.37 -30.32
CA ALA A 179 -18.72 41.12 -30.61
C ALA A 179 -17.71 40.93 -29.48
N GLU A 180 -16.42 40.87 -29.82
CA GLU A 180 -15.29 40.66 -28.89
C GLU A 180 -15.20 39.26 -28.27
N ASP A 181 -16.11 38.33 -28.59
CA ASP A 181 -15.95 36.92 -28.25
C ASP A 181 -14.61 36.38 -28.79
N VAL A 182 -13.90 35.59 -27.99
CA VAL A 182 -12.72 34.85 -28.43
C VAL A 182 -13.08 33.37 -28.55
N LEU A 183 -12.94 32.83 -29.75
CA LEU A 183 -13.18 31.42 -30.04
C LEU A 183 -11.89 30.62 -29.83
N LEU A 184 -11.94 29.61 -28.97
CA LEU A 184 -10.93 28.55 -28.91
C LEU A 184 -11.32 27.45 -29.90
N VAL A 185 -10.46 27.17 -30.87
CA VAL A 185 -10.82 26.36 -32.04
C VAL A 185 -9.81 25.24 -32.25
N ALA A 186 -10.26 23.97 -32.25
CA ALA A 186 -9.45 22.84 -32.71
C ALA A 186 -9.62 22.60 -34.22
N GLY A 187 -8.52 22.43 -34.92
CA GLY A 187 -8.51 22.00 -36.33
C GLY A 187 -7.20 22.35 -37.02
N SER A 188 -7.00 21.85 -38.24
CA SER A 188 -5.81 22.15 -39.03
C SER A 188 -5.64 23.66 -39.25
N ALA A 189 -4.40 24.11 -39.45
CA ALA A 189 -4.10 25.51 -39.75
C ALA A 189 -4.93 26.05 -40.93
N GLU A 190 -5.13 25.24 -41.98
CA GLU A 190 -5.98 25.59 -43.12
C GLU A 190 -7.45 25.81 -42.72
N GLY A 191 -8.01 24.92 -41.90
CA GLY A 191 -9.37 25.05 -41.39
C GLY A 191 -9.54 26.31 -40.52
N GLN A 192 -8.55 26.64 -39.70
CA GLN A 192 -8.58 27.86 -38.88
C GLN A 192 -8.54 29.15 -39.75
N VAL A 193 -7.78 29.15 -40.85
CA VAL A 193 -7.77 30.24 -41.83
C VAL A 193 -9.15 30.37 -42.50
N GLN A 194 -9.74 29.25 -42.92
CA GLN A 194 -11.09 29.24 -43.50
C GLN A 194 -12.14 29.75 -42.51
N LEU A 195 -12.03 29.38 -41.22
CA LEU A 195 -12.91 29.89 -40.18
C LEU A 195 -12.74 31.39 -39.99
N THR A 196 -11.51 31.89 -39.95
CA THR A 196 -11.26 33.34 -39.84
C THR A 196 -11.94 34.09 -40.98
N GLN A 197 -11.82 33.62 -42.22
CA GLN A 197 -12.50 34.21 -43.39
C GLN A 197 -14.03 34.08 -43.33
N LEU A 198 -14.54 33.03 -42.69
CA LEU A 198 -15.97 32.81 -42.54
C LEU A 198 -16.61 33.78 -41.55
N ILE A 199 -15.90 34.15 -40.49
CA ILE A 199 -16.42 34.95 -39.39
C ILE A 199 -15.87 36.39 -39.38
N THR A 200 -15.00 36.76 -40.30
CA THR A 200 -14.64 38.17 -40.54
C THR A 200 -15.67 38.79 -41.48
#